data_AF-A0A661BIH2-F1
#
_entry.id   AF-A0A661BIH2-F1
#
_cell.length_a   1.000
_cell.length_b   1.000
_cell.length_c   1.000
_cell.angle_alpha   90.00
_cell.angle_beta   90.00
_cell.angle_gamma   90.00
#
_symmetry.space_group_name_H-M   'P 1'
#
loop_
_entity.id
_entity.type
_entity.pdbx_description
1 polymer ?
#
loop_
_entity_poly.entity_id
_entity_poly.type
_entity_poly.pdbx_seq_one_letter_code
_entity_poly.pdbx_strand_id
1 'polypeptide(L)'
;MRRSCQILVFLVMMGIMLIPQSIGAQENMDSIWVNIVSADETKDEQGKLQVTIAWKVFKREYNKRRATYGEWQELKDLSGYTFAPEVALDSAFANIVESQEVETNNYTFKGLDYGTNYWWRVRLVSPDFLSKSDFAEGVIFKHEAAISEERGLIASYLHFVGQGGIEFMIPIHLLLLFGLVTWVMMWRRLWLANIFPPNKPGLGYRILPVDRTGKTQVHSDKGNIFLREVAKYWSKAMEAMSVGPEQFSSPDEYIKAGRQVQEEIEKKLWIEVGLPNVEKAIEICRNGVPGVKLPKKPLEYPTVRVLLAALENHRANRNNFWASQEMDRAAENTVLKEVDELKGWEVTALWAVGSIEPMLGLFGTVVGIRGAFVGIQETIALNPNAQLTQIVPELAGGIHVALITTILGLTFGIPMMLVHYFYRGKVDWIFGKWEEIMTDILNQA
;
A
#
# COMPACT_ATOMS: atom_id res chain seq x y z
N MET A 1 10.05 10.31 16.31
CA MET A 1 8.66 10.49 15.80
C MET A 1 8.62 11.34 14.53
N ARG A 2 9.19 12.56 14.52
CA ARG A 2 9.24 13.41 13.30
C ARG A 2 9.89 12.74 12.09
N ARG A 3 11.07 12.11 12.25
CA ARG A 3 11.83 11.56 11.11
C ARG A 3 11.18 10.34 10.43
N SER A 4 10.52 9.44 11.15
CA SER A 4 9.91 8.24 10.56
C SER A 4 8.55 8.51 9.91
N CYS A 5 7.78 9.46 10.46
CA CYS A 5 6.56 9.95 9.83
C CYS A 5 6.91 10.83 8.62
N GLN A 6 8.01 11.59 8.70
CA GLN A 6 8.60 12.25 7.54
C GLN A 6 9.03 11.26 6.47
N ILE A 7 9.62 10.10 6.78
CA ILE A 7 10.01 9.10 5.76
C ILE A 7 8.79 8.48 5.07
N LEU A 8 7.70 8.19 5.80
CA LEU A 8 6.47 7.65 5.19
C LEU A 8 5.75 8.70 4.34
N VAL A 9 5.66 9.95 4.83
CA VAL A 9 5.13 11.08 4.06
C VAL A 9 6.04 11.42 2.88
N PHE A 10 7.35 11.26 3.02
CA PHE A 10 8.33 11.47 1.96
C PHE A 10 8.26 10.37 0.90
N LEU A 11 8.01 9.11 1.27
CA LEU A 11 7.77 8.02 0.31
C LEU A 11 6.44 8.20 -0.44
N VAL A 12 5.39 8.66 0.24
CA VAL A 12 4.11 9.00 -0.41
C VAL A 12 4.26 10.23 -1.32
N MET A 13 4.99 11.27 -0.88
CA MET A 13 5.31 12.45 -1.69
C MET A 13 6.27 12.14 -2.84
N MET A 14 7.20 11.21 -2.67
CA MET A 14 8.14 10.76 -3.71
C MET A 14 7.42 9.89 -4.75
N GLY A 15 6.39 9.14 -4.34
CA GLY A 15 5.45 8.49 -5.26
C GLY A 15 4.62 9.48 -6.07
N ILE A 16 4.30 10.65 -5.50
CA ILE A 16 3.63 11.76 -6.23
C ILE A 16 4.63 12.54 -7.10
N MET A 17 5.90 12.64 -6.70
CA MET A 17 6.98 13.30 -7.48
C MET A 17 7.57 12.46 -8.61
N LEU A 18 7.28 11.15 -8.67
CA LEU A 18 7.65 10.26 -9.78
C LEU A 18 6.69 10.37 -10.98
N ILE A 19 5.71 11.28 -10.92
CA ILE A 19 5.02 11.76 -12.12
C ILE A 19 6.07 12.60 -12.91
N PRO A 20 6.35 12.28 -14.18
CA PRO A 20 7.41 12.95 -14.93
C PRO A 20 7.18 14.47 -14.96
N GLN A 21 8.03 15.22 -14.26
CA GLN A 21 8.07 16.69 -14.25
C GLN A 21 8.50 17.31 -15.59
N SER A 22 8.68 16.51 -16.65
CA SER A 22 9.13 16.98 -17.95
C SER A 22 8.06 17.71 -18.77
N ILE A 23 6.81 17.79 -18.30
CA ILE A 23 5.71 18.44 -19.03
C ILE A 23 5.53 19.94 -18.64
N GLY A 24 6.12 20.39 -17.52
CA GLY A 24 5.81 21.71 -16.94
C GLY A 24 6.45 22.94 -17.60
N ALA A 25 7.36 22.79 -18.57
CA ALA A 25 8.03 23.93 -19.19
C ALA A 25 7.19 24.60 -20.30
N GLN A 26 6.29 23.87 -20.95
CA GLN A 26 5.43 24.38 -22.05
C GLN A 26 4.11 25.00 -21.58
N GLU A 27 3.75 24.88 -20.30
CA GLU A 27 2.41 25.25 -19.80
C GLU A 27 2.21 26.76 -19.52
N ASN A 28 3.26 27.58 -19.67
CA ASN A 28 3.30 28.98 -19.21
C ASN A 28 3.52 30.01 -20.33
N MET A 29 3.03 29.74 -21.54
CA MET A 29 3.18 30.59 -22.73
C MET A 29 1.85 30.89 -23.42
N ASP A 30 1.78 31.99 -24.18
CA ASP A 30 0.64 32.29 -25.04
C ASP A 30 0.43 31.15 -26.05
N SER A 31 -0.82 30.78 -26.31
CA SER A 31 -1.13 29.73 -27.28
C SER A 31 -1.71 30.35 -28.55
N ILE A 32 -1.20 29.92 -29.69
CA ILE A 32 -1.74 30.24 -31.01
C ILE A 32 -2.32 28.94 -31.58
N TRP A 33 -3.50 29.05 -32.19
CA TRP A 33 -4.16 27.95 -32.86
C TRP A 33 -4.49 28.39 -34.28
N VAL A 34 -3.96 27.67 -35.26
CA VAL A 34 -4.30 27.86 -36.66
C VAL A 34 -5.34 26.81 -37.03
N ASN A 35 -6.42 27.21 -37.69
CA ASN A 35 -7.55 26.34 -38.02
C ASN A 35 -7.89 26.48 -39.50
N ILE A 36 -7.82 25.39 -40.26
CA ILE A 36 -8.19 25.41 -41.69
C ILE A 36 -9.72 25.40 -41.80
N VAL A 37 -10.26 26.44 -42.44
CA VAL A 37 -11.69 26.69 -42.57
C VAL A 37 -12.28 26.02 -43.81
N SER A 38 -11.52 26.00 -44.92
CA SER A 38 -11.94 25.35 -46.15
C SER A 38 -10.76 24.72 -46.88
N ALA A 39 -11.08 23.67 -47.64
CA ALA A 39 -10.20 23.01 -48.59
C ALA A 39 -11.03 22.75 -49.85
N ASP A 40 -10.94 23.66 -50.82
CA ASP A 40 -11.73 23.65 -52.03
C ASP A 40 -10.94 23.00 -53.18
N GLU A 41 -11.54 21.99 -53.82
CA GLU A 41 -10.91 21.23 -54.90
C GLU A 41 -11.33 21.77 -56.27
N THR A 42 -10.34 22.08 -57.12
CA THR A 42 -10.55 22.52 -58.50
C THR A 42 -9.68 21.72 -59.47
N LYS A 43 -10.03 21.78 -60.77
CA LYS A 43 -9.24 21.17 -61.85
C LYS A 43 -8.41 22.25 -62.54
N ASP A 44 -7.13 21.96 -62.76
CA ASP A 44 -6.27 22.79 -63.61
C ASP A 44 -6.60 22.61 -65.10
N GLU A 45 -6.11 23.51 -65.95
CA GLU A 45 -6.22 23.47 -67.41
C GLU A 45 -5.66 22.17 -68.03
N GLN A 46 -4.78 21.47 -67.30
CA GLN A 46 -4.16 20.19 -67.68
C GLN A 46 -4.86 18.97 -67.07
N GLY A 47 -5.99 19.16 -66.37
CA GLY A 47 -6.76 18.08 -65.76
C GLY A 47 -6.17 17.49 -64.47
N LYS A 48 -5.16 18.14 -63.87
CA LYS A 48 -4.60 17.80 -62.55
C LYS A 48 -5.40 18.42 -61.41
N LEU A 49 -5.29 17.83 -60.21
CA LEU A 49 -5.98 18.30 -59.00
C LEU A 49 -5.29 19.55 -58.46
N GLN A 50 -6.08 20.56 -58.16
CA GLN A 50 -5.68 21.75 -57.41
C GLN A 50 -6.51 21.81 -56.13
N VAL A 51 -5.87 22.10 -55.00
CA VAL A 51 -6.55 22.23 -53.71
C VAL A 51 -6.22 23.58 -53.13
N THR A 52 -7.24 24.40 -52.91
CA THR A 52 -7.12 25.71 -52.26
C THR A 52 -7.53 25.58 -50.80
N ILE A 53 -6.57 25.76 -49.90
CA ILE A 53 -6.81 25.78 -48.46
C ILE A 53 -6.90 27.21 -47.95
N ALA A 54 -7.84 27.47 -47.05
CA ALA A 54 -7.97 28.73 -46.34
C ALA A 54 -8.03 28.49 -44.83
N TRP A 55 -7.36 29.33 -44.03
CA TRP A 55 -7.28 29.16 -42.58
C TRP A 55 -7.54 30.46 -41.81
N LYS A 56 -7.87 30.30 -40.53
CA LYS A 56 -8.04 31.35 -39.54
C LYS A 56 -7.08 31.11 -38.38
N VAL A 57 -6.68 32.18 -37.71
CA VAL A 57 -5.76 32.13 -36.58
C VAL A 57 -6.45 32.64 -35.33
N PHE A 58 -6.30 31.90 -34.25
CA PHE A 58 -6.82 32.20 -32.93
C PHE A 58 -5.65 32.35 -31.94
N LYS A 59 -5.74 33.33 -31.05
CA LYS A 59 -4.77 33.53 -29.96
C LYS A 59 -5.50 33.48 -28.62
N ARG A 60 -4.86 32.88 -27.62
CA ARG A 60 -5.23 33.07 -26.20
C ARG A 60 -3.99 33.39 -25.39
N GLU A 61 -4.12 34.34 -24.46
CA GLU A 61 -3.01 34.81 -23.64
C GLU A 61 -2.96 34.09 -22.30
N TYR A 62 -1.74 33.80 -21.83
CA TYR A 62 -1.54 33.15 -20.55
C TYR A 62 -1.38 34.16 -19.42
N ASN A 63 -2.29 34.12 -18.44
CA ASN A 63 -2.21 34.99 -17.28
C ASN A 63 -1.27 34.41 -16.21
N LYS A 64 -0.01 34.87 -16.20
CA LYS A 64 1.02 34.46 -15.23
C LYS A 64 0.65 34.67 -13.76
N ARG A 65 -0.26 35.60 -13.44
CA ARG A 65 -0.68 35.86 -12.04
C ARG A 65 -1.76 34.92 -11.55
N ARG A 66 -2.61 34.41 -12.44
CA ARG A 66 -3.74 33.53 -12.11
C ARG A 66 -3.52 32.07 -12.51
N ALA A 67 -2.42 31.78 -13.22
CA ALA A 67 -2.14 30.47 -13.81
C ALA A 67 -3.29 29.93 -14.67
N THR A 68 -3.99 30.82 -15.38
CA THR A 68 -5.19 30.53 -16.17
C THR A 68 -5.05 31.12 -17.56
N TYR A 69 -5.63 30.46 -18.57
CA TYR A 69 -5.75 30.97 -19.93
C TYR A 69 -6.99 31.87 -20.09
N GLY A 70 -6.89 32.88 -20.95
CA GLY A 70 -8.05 33.63 -21.45
C GLY A 70 -8.87 32.86 -22.48
N GLU A 71 -9.96 33.47 -22.95
CA GLU A 71 -10.76 32.94 -24.06
C GLU A 71 -10.02 33.06 -25.40
N TRP A 72 -10.38 32.21 -26.37
CA TRP A 72 -9.85 32.27 -27.73
C TRP A 72 -10.38 33.50 -28.47
N GLN A 73 -9.47 34.27 -29.07
CA GLN A 73 -9.81 35.43 -29.90
C GLN A 73 -9.30 35.23 -31.34
N GLU A 74 -10.16 35.48 -32.33
CA GLU A 74 -9.78 35.44 -33.75
C GLU A 74 -8.89 36.64 -34.11
N LEU A 75 -7.70 36.38 -34.64
CA LEU A 75 -6.79 37.40 -35.16
C LEU A 75 -7.24 37.79 -36.57
N LYS A 76 -7.71 39.03 -36.73
CA LYS A 76 -8.15 39.57 -38.03
C LYS A 76 -7.02 40.24 -38.81
N ASP A 77 -6.02 40.75 -38.10
CA ASP A 77 -4.79 41.28 -38.69
C ASP A 77 -3.70 40.22 -38.56
N LEU A 78 -3.18 39.78 -39.71
CA LEU A 78 -2.15 38.75 -39.81
C LEU A 78 -0.79 39.35 -40.22
N SER A 79 -0.66 40.67 -40.19
CA SER A 79 0.62 41.33 -40.48
C SER A 79 1.70 40.89 -39.48
N GLY A 80 2.79 40.31 -40.00
CA GLY A 80 3.88 39.76 -39.21
C GLY A 80 3.78 38.26 -38.88
N TYR A 81 2.77 37.55 -39.39
CA TYR A 81 2.71 36.09 -39.34
C TYR A 81 3.06 35.47 -40.69
N THR A 82 3.98 34.50 -40.69
CA THR A 82 4.36 33.70 -41.86
C THR A 82 3.93 32.26 -41.64
N PHE A 83 3.24 31.70 -42.62
CA PHE A 83 2.72 30.33 -42.59
C PHE A 83 3.40 29.47 -43.66
N ALA A 84 3.58 28.18 -43.39
CA ALA A 84 4.03 27.18 -44.34
C ALA A 84 2.93 26.12 -44.50
N PRO A 85 2.00 26.31 -45.46
CA PRO A 85 1.18 25.22 -46.00
C PRO A 85 2.08 24.11 -46.56
N GLU A 86 1.77 22.86 -46.19
CA GLU A 86 2.47 21.65 -46.61
C GLU A 86 1.48 20.60 -47.07
N VAL A 87 1.80 19.88 -48.16
CA VAL A 87 1.13 18.65 -48.59
C VAL A 87 2.10 17.49 -48.52
N ALA A 88 1.66 16.35 -47.97
CA ALA A 88 2.44 15.13 -47.84
C ALA A 88 1.67 13.90 -48.33
N LEU A 89 2.40 12.81 -48.59
CA LEU A 89 1.87 11.48 -48.93
C LEU A 89 1.69 10.57 -47.70
N ASP A 90 1.92 11.10 -46.51
CA ASP A 90 1.81 10.37 -45.26
C ASP A 90 1.28 11.27 -44.14
N SER A 91 0.53 10.69 -43.21
CA SER A 91 -0.04 11.42 -42.07
C SER A 91 1.00 11.92 -41.07
N ALA A 92 2.23 11.39 -41.11
CA ALA A 92 3.33 11.85 -40.26
C ALA A 92 4.09 13.03 -40.90
N PHE A 93 3.74 13.43 -42.12
CA PHE A 93 4.42 14.47 -42.90
C PHE A 93 5.94 14.24 -43.02
N ALA A 94 6.37 12.98 -43.15
CA ALA A 94 7.76 12.63 -43.42
C ALA A 94 8.12 12.81 -44.91
N ASN A 95 7.13 12.64 -45.80
CA ASN A 95 7.28 12.76 -47.25
C ASN A 95 6.46 13.94 -47.77
N ILE A 96 7.01 15.14 -47.62
CA ILE A 96 6.41 16.38 -48.08
C ILE A 96 6.55 16.46 -49.61
N VAL A 97 5.43 16.61 -50.29
CA VAL A 97 5.31 16.80 -51.75
C VAL A 97 5.57 18.26 -52.11
N GLU A 98 4.93 19.17 -51.39
CA GLU A 98 5.02 20.61 -51.65
C GLU A 98 4.92 21.39 -50.34
N SER A 99 5.76 22.41 -50.19
CA SER A 99 5.71 23.37 -49.09
C SER A 99 6.15 24.74 -49.58
N GLN A 100 5.42 25.79 -49.21
CA GLN A 100 5.78 27.17 -49.53
C GLN A 100 5.46 28.09 -48.35
N GLU A 101 6.35 29.05 -48.06
CA GLU A 101 6.09 30.08 -47.07
C GLU A 101 5.23 31.22 -47.65
N VAL A 102 4.14 31.56 -46.96
CA VAL A 102 3.17 32.57 -47.37
C VAL A 102 2.77 33.45 -46.20
N GLU A 103 2.51 34.72 -46.49
CA GLU A 103 2.00 35.72 -45.54
C GLU A 103 0.47 35.91 -45.66
N THR A 104 -0.17 35.13 -46.54
CA THR A 104 -1.62 35.11 -46.76
C THR A 104 -2.28 34.03 -45.91
N ASN A 105 -3.60 34.11 -45.75
CA ASN A 105 -4.41 33.11 -45.04
C ASN A 105 -5.01 32.03 -45.96
N ASN A 106 -4.53 31.98 -47.21
CA ASN A 106 -4.92 30.99 -48.19
C ASN A 106 -3.73 30.60 -49.07
N TYR A 107 -3.76 29.37 -49.58
CA TYR A 107 -2.77 28.86 -50.52
C TYR A 107 -3.38 27.78 -51.42
N THR A 108 -2.94 27.73 -52.68
CA THR A 108 -3.41 26.76 -53.66
C THR A 108 -2.27 25.83 -54.07
N PHE A 109 -2.38 24.56 -53.69
CA PHE A 109 -1.50 23.50 -54.17
C PHE A 109 -1.87 23.13 -55.61
N LYS A 110 -0.87 22.97 -56.49
CA LYS A 110 -1.09 22.68 -57.91
C LYS A 110 -0.34 21.43 -58.34
N GLY A 111 -0.91 20.70 -59.31
CA GLY A 111 -0.23 19.58 -59.95
C GLY A 111 -0.34 18.24 -59.20
N LEU A 112 -1.29 18.12 -58.28
CA LEU A 112 -1.59 16.87 -57.55
C LEU A 112 -2.28 15.85 -58.46
N ASP A 113 -2.02 14.56 -58.23
CA ASP A 113 -2.53 13.47 -59.07
C ASP A 113 -3.84 12.90 -58.51
N TYR A 114 -4.82 12.63 -59.39
CA TYR A 114 -6.08 12.02 -59.01
C TYR A 114 -5.90 10.57 -58.55
N GLY A 115 -6.60 10.18 -57.47
CA GLY A 115 -6.58 8.82 -56.93
C GLY A 115 -5.45 8.55 -55.91
N THR A 116 -4.68 9.58 -55.55
CA THR A 116 -3.66 9.51 -54.50
C THR A 116 -4.17 10.17 -53.22
N ASN A 117 -3.88 9.57 -52.06
CA ASN A 117 -4.22 10.15 -50.77
C ASN A 117 -3.17 11.18 -50.37
N TYR A 118 -3.60 12.40 -50.09
CA TYR A 118 -2.75 13.49 -49.63
C TYR A 118 -3.18 13.96 -48.24
N TRP A 119 -2.21 14.42 -47.47
CA TRP A 119 -2.39 15.06 -46.17
C TRP A 119 -1.89 16.49 -46.25
N TRP A 120 -2.63 17.45 -45.71
CA TRP A 120 -2.20 18.85 -45.68
C TRP A 120 -2.21 19.43 -44.26
N ARG A 121 -1.23 20.28 -43.98
CA ARG A 121 -1.14 21.06 -42.75
C ARG A 121 -0.66 22.47 -43.03
N VAL A 122 -0.97 23.41 -42.16
CA VAL A 122 -0.42 24.76 -42.20
C VAL A 122 0.39 24.99 -40.95
N ARG A 123 1.70 25.11 -41.09
CA ARG A 123 2.62 25.37 -39.97
C ARG A 123 2.85 26.87 -39.80
N LEU A 124 2.90 27.37 -38.58
CA LEU A 124 3.34 28.73 -38.31
C LEU A 124 4.88 28.76 -38.32
N VAL A 125 5.48 29.64 -39.14
CA VAL A 125 6.94 29.78 -39.31
C VAL A 125 7.47 31.00 -38.58
N SER A 126 6.72 32.11 -38.63
CA SER A 126 7.09 33.35 -37.95
C SER A 126 5.84 34.01 -37.36
N PRO A 127 5.90 34.57 -36.14
CA PRO A 127 7.05 34.56 -35.23
C PRO A 127 7.37 33.15 -34.72
N ASP A 128 8.64 32.89 -34.43
CA ASP A 128 9.12 31.62 -33.87
C ASP A 128 8.59 31.48 -32.43
N PHE A 129 7.38 30.95 -32.31
CA PHE A 129 6.72 30.66 -31.04
C PHE A 129 6.94 29.18 -30.73
N LEU A 130 7.32 28.88 -29.48
CA LEU A 130 7.24 27.53 -28.93
C LEU A 130 5.80 27.31 -28.44
N SER A 131 4.84 27.05 -29.34
CA SER A 131 3.45 26.82 -28.95
C SER A 131 3.07 25.34 -28.99
N LYS A 132 2.01 24.98 -28.25
CA LYS A 132 1.55 23.59 -28.09
C LYS A 132 0.92 23.02 -29.38
N SER A 133 0.61 23.88 -30.35
CA SER A 133 -0.11 23.54 -31.58
C SER A 133 0.19 24.55 -32.69
N ASP A 134 1.46 24.61 -33.10
CA ASP A 134 1.93 25.49 -34.20
C ASP A 134 1.52 25.03 -35.60
N PHE A 135 0.54 24.14 -35.70
CA PHE A 135 0.03 23.63 -36.96
C PHE A 135 -1.49 23.58 -36.98
N ALA A 136 -2.07 24.01 -38.09
CA ALA A 136 -3.45 23.72 -38.47
C ALA A 136 -3.48 22.40 -39.25
N GLU A 137 -4.34 21.48 -38.84
CA GLU A 137 -4.72 20.34 -39.65
C GLU A 137 -6.14 20.64 -40.20
N GLY A 138 -6.36 20.43 -41.50
CA GLY A 138 -7.59 20.86 -42.15
C GLY A 138 -8.49 19.74 -42.61
N VAL A 139 -9.74 19.87 -42.18
CA VAL A 139 -10.94 19.07 -42.49
C VAL A 139 -10.65 17.67 -42.99
N ILE A 140 -10.45 16.82 -42.01
CA ILE A 140 -10.60 15.40 -42.12
C ILE A 140 -12.11 15.10 -42.30
N PHE A 141 -12.55 14.45 -43.38
CA PHE A 141 -13.78 13.65 -43.30
C PHE A 141 -13.49 12.42 -42.42
N LYS A 142 -13.40 12.64 -41.10
CA LYS A 142 -13.44 11.61 -40.07
C LYS A 142 -14.32 12.16 -38.96
N HIS A 143 -15.31 11.36 -38.59
CA HIS A 143 -15.88 11.44 -37.25
C HIS A 143 -14.72 11.37 -36.25
N GLU A 144 -14.36 12.49 -35.66
CA GLU A 144 -13.32 12.53 -34.64
C GLU A 144 -13.98 12.77 -33.28
N ALA A 145 -13.80 11.78 -32.42
CA ALA A 145 -14.22 11.79 -31.05
C ALA A 145 -13.53 12.93 -30.30
N ALA A 146 -14.34 13.66 -29.53
CA ALA A 146 -13.89 14.76 -28.71
C ALA A 146 -12.69 14.35 -27.85
N ILE A 147 -11.66 15.20 -27.85
CA ILE A 147 -10.53 15.15 -26.93
C ILE A 147 -11.11 15.22 -25.51
N SER A 148 -11.03 14.10 -24.79
CA SER A 148 -11.46 14.02 -23.39
C SER A 148 -10.66 15.04 -22.58
N GLU A 149 -11.36 15.94 -21.91
CA GLU A 149 -10.80 16.71 -20.79
C GLU A 149 -9.99 15.79 -19.86
N GLU A 150 -8.92 16.31 -19.25
CA GLU A 150 -8.22 15.63 -18.16
C GLU A 150 -9.21 15.41 -17.01
N ARG A 151 -9.79 14.21 -16.97
CA ARG A 151 -10.64 13.79 -15.87
C ARG A 151 -9.75 13.42 -14.70
N GLY A 152 -9.94 14.09 -13.56
CA GLY A 152 -9.32 13.68 -12.30
C GLY A 152 -9.66 12.21 -11.98
N LEU A 153 -8.82 11.55 -11.18
CA LEU A 153 -8.92 10.11 -10.86
C LEU A 153 -10.34 9.63 -10.53
N ILE A 154 -11.12 10.42 -9.78
CA ILE A 154 -12.51 10.09 -9.39
C ILE A 154 -13.47 10.22 -10.58
N ALA A 155 -13.32 11.23 -11.44
CA ALA A 155 -14.14 11.41 -12.63
C ALA A 155 -13.84 10.34 -13.69
N SER A 156 -12.58 9.90 -13.80
CA SER A 156 -12.17 8.77 -14.62
C SER A 156 -12.74 7.45 -14.09
N TYR A 157 -12.74 7.25 -12.76
CA TYR A 157 -13.38 6.11 -12.10
C TYR A 157 -14.89 6.07 -12.36
N LEU A 158 -15.61 7.18 -12.18
CA LEU A 158 -17.05 7.25 -12.42
C LEU A 158 -17.42 7.05 -13.90
N HIS A 159 -16.60 7.58 -14.82
CA HIS A 159 -16.75 7.35 -16.25
C HIS A 159 -16.52 5.89 -16.63
N PHE A 160 -15.49 5.25 -16.06
CA PHE A 160 -15.20 3.83 -16.21
C PHE A 160 -16.36 2.94 -15.70
N VAL A 161 -16.95 3.28 -14.55
CA VAL A 161 -18.13 2.60 -14.00
C VAL A 161 -19.30 2.69 -14.99
N GLY A 162 -19.47 3.83 -15.66
CA GLY A 162 -20.47 4.03 -16.70
C GLY A 162 -20.25 3.23 -18.00
N GLN A 163 -19.03 2.76 -18.28
CA GLN A 163 -18.68 1.99 -19.49
C GLN A 163 -18.80 0.46 -19.31
N GLY A 164 -19.44 -0.01 -18.24
CA GLY A 164 -19.63 -1.45 -17.97
C GLY A 164 -18.55 -2.08 -17.09
N GLY A 165 -17.64 -1.30 -16.51
CA GLY A 165 -16.62 -1.79 -15.56
C GLY A 165 -17.17 -2.33 -14.23
N ILE A 166 -18.47 -2.15 -13.97
CA ILE A 166 -19.16 -2.50 -12.70
C ILE A 166 -18.98 -3.99 -12.33
N GLU A 167 -19.10 -4.89 -13.31
CA GLU A 167 -19.07 -6.34 -13.06
C GLU A 167 -17.76 -6.80 -12.41
N PHE A 168 -16.64 -6.13 -12.71
CA PHE A 168 -15.31 -6.46 -12.19
C PHE A 168 -14.92 -5.63 -10.98
N MET A 169 -15.52 -4.45 -10.80
CA MET A 169 -15.32 -3.63 -9.61
C MET A 169 -15.92 -4.28 -8.38
N ILE A 170 -17.10 -4.87 -8.49
CA ILE A 170 -17.84 -5.39 -7.34
C ILE A 170 -16.98 -6.40 -6.54
N PRO A 171 -16.37 -7.45 -7.15
CA PRO A 171 -15.52 -8.38 -6.43
C PRO A 171 -14.32 -7.72 -5.75
N ILE A 172 -13.61 -6.81 -6.44
CA ILE A 172 -12.45 -6.08 -5.92
C ILE A 172 -12.86 -5.24 -4.70
N HIS A 173 -13.94 -4.47 -4.80
CA HIS A 173 -14.37 -3.60 -3.70
C HIS A 173 -14.96 -4.40 -2.52
N LEU A 174 -15.63 -5.52 -2.78
CA LEU A 174 -16.08 -6.44 -1.72
C LEU A 174 -14.89 -7.05 -0.98
N LEU A 175 -13.86 -7.45 -1.71
CA LEU A 175 -12.64 -8.02 -1.13
C LEU A 175 -11.86 -6.96 -0.35
N LEU A 176 -11.77 -5.73 -0.87
CA LEU A 176 -11.22 -4.58 -0.14
C LEU A 176 -12.00 -4.32 1.16
N LEU A 177 -13.33 -4.27 1.12
CA LEU A 177 -14.16 -4.04 2.30
C LEU A 177 -13.90 -5.13 3.35
N PHE A 178 -13.86 -6.39 2.92
CA PHE A 178 -13.50 -7.52 3.77
C PHE A 178 -12.09 -7.38 4.35
N GLY A 179 -11.10 -6.95 3.54
CA GLY A 179 -9.75 -6.62 3.96
C GLY A 179 -9.69 -5.50 5.01
N LEU A 180 -10.49 -4.45 4.84
CA LEU A 180 -10.57 -3.34 5.79
C LEU A 180 -11.21 -3.78 7.11
N VAL A 181 -12.29 -4.56 7.05
CA VAL A 181 -12.95 -5.09 8.25
C VAL A 181 -12.03 -6.04 9.01
N THR A 182 -11.38 -6.98 8.31
CA THR A 182 -10.41 -7.89 8.91
C THR A 182 -9.22 -7.14 9.48
N TRP A 183 -8.71 -6.10 8.79
CA TRP A 183 -7.67 -5.23 9.32
C TRP A 183 -8.11 -4.53 10.61
N VAL A 184 -9.31 -3.96 10.66
CA VAL A 184 -9.83 -3.31 11.88
C VAL A 184 -10.00 -4.31 13.02
N MET A 185 -10.52 -5.51 12.75
CA MET A 185 -10.68 -6.57 13.75
C MET A 185 -9.31 -7.04 14.29
N MET A 186 -8.36 -7.25 13.40
CA MET A 186 -6.98 -7.63 13.70
C MET A 186 -6.27 -6.52 14.50
N TRP A 187 -6.44 -5.27 14.10
CA TRP A 187 -5.93 -4.12 14.82
C TRP A 187 -6.57 -4.01 16.20
N ARG A 188 -7.87 -4.24 16.33
CA ARG A 188 -8.58 -4.26 17.62
C ARG A 188 -8.00 -5.34 18.54
N ARG A 189 -7.72 -6.54 18.00
CA ARG A 189 -7.11 -7.66 18.74
C ARG A 189 -5.73 -7.28 19.30
N LEU A 190 -4.85 -6.66 18.51
CA LEU A 190 -3.53 -6.21 19.01
C LEU A 190 -3.55 -4.90 19.81
N TRP A 191 -4.33 -3.91 19.41
CA TRP A 191 -4.35 -2.57 20.00
C TRP A 191 -4.98 -2.56 21.40
N LEU A 192 -5.84 -3.55 21.70
CA LEU A 192 -6.47 -3.77 23.00
C LEU A 192 -5.90 -4.97 23.78
N ALA A 193 -5.04 -5.80 23.17
CA ALA A 193 -4.28 -6.78 23.91
C ALA A 193 -3.17 -6.04 24.66
N ASN A 194 -3.50 -5.70 25.90
CA ASN A 194 -2.57 -5.51 26.98
C ASN A 194 -1.77 -6.82 27.15
N ILE A 195 -0.80 -7.05 26.27
CA ILE A 195 -0.02 -8.29 26.19
C ILE A 195 0.77 -8.49 27.49
N PHE A 196 1.36 -7.40 27.99
CA PHE A 196 2.09 -7.36 29.25
C PHE A 196 1.32 -6.54 30.30
N PRO A 197 1.31 -6.97 31.59
CA PRO A 197 0.86 -6.12 32.70
C PRO A 197 1.54 -4.75 32.64
N PRO A 198 0.90 -3.66 33.08
CA PRO A 198 1.28 -2.31 32.65
C PRO A 198 2.66 -1.86 33.15
N ASN A 199 3.46 -1.38 32.19
CA ASN A 199 4.22 -0.13 32.29
C ASN A 199 3.73 0.78 31.16
N LYS A 200 2.83 1.74 31.44
CA LYS A 200 2.10 2.58 30.43
C LYS A 200 2.95 2.83 29.17
N PRO A 201 2.80 2.04 28.10
CA PRO A 201 3.69 2.18 26.97
C PRO A 201 3.19 3.32 26.10
N GLY A 202 4.09 4.23 25.71
CA GLY A 202 3.77 5.24 24.71
C GLY A 202 3.36 4.62 23.38
N LEU A 203 2.72 5.41 22.52
CA LEU A 203 2.20 4.98 21.22
C LEU A 203 3.21 4.19 20.37
N GLY A 204 4.50 4.56 20.41
CA GLY A 204 5.56 3.90 19.65
C GLY A 204 5.83 2.45 20.05
N TYR A 205 5.82 2.13 21.35
CA TYR A 205 5.96 0.74 21.84
C TYR A 205 4.74 -0.10 21.46
N ARG A 206 3.55 0.52 21.44
CA ARG A 206 2.31 -0.17 21.07
C ARG A 206 2.23 -0.49 19.59
N ILE A 207 2.98 0.22 18.74
CA ILE A 207 2.98 0.01 17.29
C ILE A 207 4.13 -0.94 16.92
N LEU A 208 5.37 -0.58 17.24
CA LEU A 208 6.55 -1.25 16.71
C LEU A 208 6.90 -2.55 17.46
N PRO A 209 7.41 -3.58 16.76
CA PRO A 209 7.86 -4.83 17.35
C PRO A 209 9.25 -4.70 17.99
N VAL A 210 9.42 -3.75 18.93
CA VAL A 210 10.71 -3.50 19.59
C VAL A 210 10.50 -3.04 21.03
N ASP A 211 11.20 -3.67 21.98
CA ASP A 211 11.33 -3.13 23.34
C ASP A 211 12.58 -2.25 23.44
N ARG A 212 12.43 -0.97 23.11
CA ARG A 212 13.52 0.01 23.20
C ARG A 212 13.82 0.48 24.63
N THR A 213 12.98 0.10 25.59
CA THR A 213 12.98 0.70 26.94
C THR A 213 13.26 -0.29 28.05
N GLY A 214 13.50 -1.57 27.73
CA GLY A 214 13.69 -2.64 28.71
C GLY A 214 12.47 -2.85 29.60
N LYS A 215 11.27 -2.51 29.12
CA LYS A 215 10.05 -2.57 29.91
C LYS A 215 9.57 -4.00 30.16
N THR A 216 10.01 -4.95 29.34
CA THR A 216 9.72 -6.37 29.53
C THR A 216 10.77 -7.09 30.37
N GLN A 217 11.91 -6.46 30.65
CA GLN A 217 12.97 -7.05 31.45
C GLN A 217 12.57 -7.11 32.92
N VAL A 218 12.84 -8.24 33.57
CA VAL A 218 12.48 -8.49 34.97
C VAL A 218 13.38 -7.71 35.94
N HIS A 219 14.67 -7.58 35.59
CA HIS A 219 15.73 -7.02 36.45
C HIS A 219 16.02 -5.55 36.23
N SER A 220 15.42 -4.93 35.21
CA SER A 220 15.60 -3.51 34.98
C SER A 220 14.81 -2.70 36.01
N ASP A 221 15.38 -1.60 36.51
CA ASP A 221 14.64 -0.62 37.34
C ASP A 221 13.42 -0.04 36.60
N LYS A 222 13.49 -0.03 35.26
CA LYS A 222 12.42 0.38 34.34
C LYS A 222 11.53 -0.78 33.88
N GLY A 223 11.80 -1.97 34.42
CA GLY A 223 11.12 -3.22 34.15
C GLY A 223 9.70 -3.25 34.71
N ASN A 224 8.97 -4.29 34.35
CA ASN A 224 7.58 -4.45 34.72
C ASN A 224 7.45 -4.79 36.21
N ILE A 225 6.75 -3.92 36.98
CA ILE A 225 6.55 -4.10 38.43
C ILE A 225 5.89 -5.45 38.73
N PHE A 226 4.94 -5.87 37.89
CA PHE A 226 4.26 -7.14 38.05
C PHE A 226 5.21 -8.33 37.87
N LEU A 227 5.99 -8.35 36.77
CA LEU A 227 6.93 -9.44 36.51
C LEU A 227 8.00 -9.52 37.59
N ARG A 228 8.47 -8.37 38.08
CA ARG A 228 9.46 -8.29 39.16
C ARG A 228 8.94 -8.83 40.49
N GLU A 229 7.70 -8.53 40.87
CA GLU A 229 7.14 -9.11 42.11
C GLU A 229 6.91 -10.63 41.97
N VAL A 230 6.42 -11.11 40.82
CA VAL A 230 6.31 -12.56 40.57
C VAL A 230 7.68 -13.23 40.65
N ALA A 231 8.69 -12.67 39.98
CA ALA A 231 10.06 -13.17 39.99
C ALA A 231 10.66 -13.19 41.40
N LYS A 232 10.46 -12.14 42.19
CA LYS A 232 10.93 -12.06 43.58
C LYS A 232 10.39 -13.18 44.47
N TYR A 233 9.11 -13.53 44.35
CA TYR A 233 8.55 -14.65 45.12
C TYR A 233 8.99 -16.00 44.56
N TRP A 234 9.15 -16.12 43.25
CA TRP A 234 9.72 -17.31 42.62
C TRP A 234 11.17 -17.56 43.06
N SER A 235 12.07 -16.57 42.95
CA SER A 235 13.46 -16.67 43.39
C SER A 235 13.56 -17.07 44.86
N LYS A 236 12.73 -16.48 45.74
CA LYS A 236 12.67 -16.89 47.15
C LYS A 236 12.21 -18.33 47.36
N ALA A 237 11.35 -18.85 46.48
CA ALA A 237 10.93 -20.24 46.53
C ALA A 237 12.07 -21.18 46.09
N MET A 238 12.82 -20.80 45.07
CA MET A 238 13.94 -21.60 44.55
C MET A 238 15.16 -21.55 45.48
N GLU A 239 15.48 -20.39 46.05
CA GLU A 239 16.51 -20.23 47.09
C GLU A 239 16.24 -21.15 48.29
N ALA A 240 14.98 -21.37 48.66
CA ALA A 240 14.61 -22.29 49.74
C ALA A 240 14.91 -23.77 49.42
N MET A 241 15.07 -24.14 48.14
CA MET A 241 15.50 -25.48 47.75
C MET A 241 17.02 -25.65 47.76
N SER A 242 17.78 -24.55 47.90
CA SER A 242 19.24 -24.63 48.04
C SER A 242 19.61 -24.92 49.50
N VAL A 243 20.23 -26.08 49.73
CA VAL A 243 20.70 -26.48 51.06
C VAL A 243 22.03 -25.78 51.34
N GLY A 244 22.00 -24.75 52.18
CA GLY A 244 23.21 -24.06 52.65
C GLY A 244 23.82 -24.69 53.91
N PRO A 245 25.09 -24.35 54.25
CA PRO A 245 25.74 -24.79 55.49
C PRO A 245 25.01 -24.32 56.76
N GLU A 246 24.21 -23.27 56.65
CA GLU A 246 23.40 -22.65 57.71
C GLU A 246 22.31 -23.58 58.25
N GLN A 247 21.92 -24.60 57.48
CA GLN A 247 20.88 -25.57 57.86
C GLN A 247 21.42 -26.72 58.72
N PHE A 248 22.74 -26.75 58.97
CA PHE A 248 23.42 -27.80 59.73
C PHE A 248 24.03 -27.22 61.01
N SER A 249 24.17 -28.07 62.03
CA SER A 249 24.72 -27.64 63.33
C SER A 249 26.21 -27.30 63.23
N SER A 250 26.91 -27.83 62.21
CA SER A 250 28.30 -27.50 61.91
C SER A 250 28.63 -27.64 60.41
N PRO A 251 29.62 -26.90 59.89
CA PRO A 251 30.11 -27.07 58.51
C PRO A 251 30.60 -28.49 58.19
N ASP A 252 31.16 -29.20 59.17
CA ASP A 252 31.61 -30.59 59.02
C ASP A 252 30.44 -31.57 58.82
N GLU A 253 29.30 -31.29 59.44
CA GLU A 253 28.07 -32.08 59.31
C GLU A 253 27.45 -31.90 57.91
N TYR A 254 27.51 -30.68 57.36
CA TYR A 254 27.09 -30.39 55.98
C TYR A 254 27.94 -31.14 54.95
N ILE A 255 29.26 -31.13 55.10
CA ILE A 255 30.20 -31.80 54.17
C ILE A 255 30.03 -33.33 54.23
N LYS A 256 29.67 -33.88 55.39
CA LYS A 256 29.46 -35.32 55.61
C LYS A 256 28.02 -35.77 55.37
N ALA A 257 27.08 -34.86 55.13
CA ALA A 257 25.68 -35.19 54.92
C ALA A 257 25.52 -36.04 53.65
N GLY A 258 24.89 -37.21 53.80
CA GLY A 258 24.51 -38.03 52.64
C GLY A 258 23.38 -37.37 51.85
N ARG A 259 23.26 -37.74 50.56
CA ARG A 259 22.21 -37.22 49.66
C ARG A 259 20.80 -37.31 50.25
N GLN A 260 20.48 -38.39 50.98
CA GLN A 260 19.18 -38.57 51.62
C GLN A 260 18.87 -37.53 52.71
N VAL A 261 19.87 -37.16 53.52
CA VAL A 261 19.70 -36.16 54.58
C VAL A 261 19.50 -34.77 53.98
N GLN A 262 20.23 -34.45 52.92
CA GLN A 262 20.03 -33.22 52.15
C GLN A 262 18.64 -33.17 51.53
N GLU A 263 18.17 -34.25 50.89
CA GLU A 263 16.82 -34.35 50.32
C GLU A 263 15.70 -34.18 51.38
N GLU A 264 15.88 -34.65 52.61
CA GLU A 264 14.90 -34.46 53.69
C GLU A 264 14.83 -33.00 54.15
N ILE A 265 15.97 -32.33 54.25
CA ILE A 265 16.06 -30.90 54.57
C ILE A 265 15.45 -30.06 53.45
N GLU A 266 15.75 -30.38 52.19
CA GLU A 266 15.13 -29.74 51.01
C GLU A 266 13.60 -29.85 51.04
N LYS A 267 13.08 -31.05 51.32
CA LYS A 267 11.63 -31.28 51.43
C LYS A 267 11.00 -30.43 52.52
N LYS A 268 11.66 -30.32 53.67
CA LYS A 268 11.18 -29.51 54.78
C LYS A 268 11.18 -28.02 54.44
N LEU A 269 12.29 -27.49 53.91
CA LEU A 269 12.42 -26.10 53.50
C LEU A 269 11.45 -25.73 52.36
N TRP A 270 11.21 -26.66 51.44
CA TRP A 270 10.21 -26.48 50.40
C TRP A 270 8.80 -26.30 50.98
N ILE A 271 8.41 -27.12 51.96
CA ILE A 271 7.09 -27.03 52.57
C ILE A 271 6.97 -25.74 53.41
N GLU A 272 8.00 -25.39 54.17
CA GLU A 272 7.97 -24.25 55.10
C GLU A 272 8.14 -22.89 54.40
N VAL A 273 8.97 -22.81 53.36
CA VAL A 273 9.38 -21.56 52.71
C VAL A 273 9.08 -21.54 51.22
N GLY A 274 9.35 -22.62 50.50
CA GLY A 274 9.15 -22.72 49.04
C GLY A 274 7.69 -22.55 48.61
N LEU A 275 6.83 -23.49 49.02
CA LEU A 275 5.43 -23.56 48.64
C LEU A 275 4.62 -22.30 49.00
N PRO A 276 4.77 -21.68 50.20
CA PRO A 276 4.08 -20.41 50.49
C PRO A 276 4.49 -19.26 49.57
N ASN A 277 5.73 -19.23 49.09
CA ASN A 277 6.18 -18.21 48.14
C ASN A 277 5.64 -18.46 46.72
N VAL A 278 5.57 -19.73 46.28
CA VAL A 278 4.88 -20.09 45.03
C VAL A 278 3.40 -19.73 45.09
N GLU A 279 2.73 -19.97 46.22
CA GLU A 279 1.33 -19.59 46.41
C GLU A 279 1.12 -18.07 46.36
N LYS A 280 2.04 -17.28 46.94
CA LYS A 280 2.02 -15.81 46.80
C LYS A 280 2.22 -15.36 45.36
N ALA A 281 3.13 -16.00 44.60
CA ALA A 281 3.32 -15.69 43.18
C ALA A 281 2.03 -15.98 42.37
N ILE A 282 1.36 -17.10 42.65
CA ILE A 282 0.05 -17.46 42.06
C ILE A 282 -1.02 -16.44 42.45
N GLU A 283 -1.05 -16.00 43.71
CA GLU A 283 -1.99 -14.99 44.19
C GLU A 283 -1.82 -13.66 43.46
N ILE A 284 -0.57 -13.22 43.24
CA ILE A 284 -0.26 -12.02 42.45
C ILE A 284 -0.75 -12.21 41.01
N CYS A 285 -0.58 -13.39 40.42
CA CYS A 285 -1.09 -13.70 39.09
C CYS A 285 -2.62 -13.66 39.00
N ARG A 286 -3.34 -14.00 40.07
CA ARG A 286 -4.81 -14.00 40.07
C ARG A 286 -5.40 -12.63 40.43
N ASN A 287 -4.86 -11.98 41.45
CA ASN A 287 -5.43 -10.79 42.09
C ASN A 287 -4.71 -9.49 41.72
N GLY A 288 -3.48 -9.58 41.20
CA GLY A 288 -2.61 -8.44 40.89
C GLY A 288 -1.68 -8.10 42.05
N VAL A 289 -0.75 -7.19 41.81
CA VAL A 289 0.20 -6.74 42.83
C VAL A 289 -0.52 -5.83 43.85
N PRO A 290 -0.43 -6.10 45.16
CA PRO A 290 -0.98 -5.23 46.19
C PRO A 290 -0.51 -3.78 46.04
N GLY A 291 -1.45 -2.82 46.06
CA GLY A 291 -1.15 -1.39 45.90
C GLY A 291 -0.95 -0.91 44.46
N VAL A 292 -0.96 -1.81 43.45
CA VAL A 292 -0.85 -1.44 42.03
C VAL A 292 -2.19 -1.62 41.34
N LYS A 293 -2.81 -0.52 40.91
CA LYS A 293 -4.07 -0.57 40.16
C LYS A 293 -3.82 -0.90 38.68
N LEU A 294 -4.20 -2.11 38.28
CA LEU A 294 -4.15 -2.55 36.89
C LEU A 294 -5.38 -2.03 36.11
N PRO A 295 -5.23 -1.65 34.82
CA PRO A 295 -6.34 -1.19 33.99
C PRO A 295 -7.27 -2.32 33.52
N LYS A 296 -6.82 -3.57 33.59
CA LYS A 296 -7.60 -4.79 33.32
C LYS A 296 -7.36 -5.81 34.44
N LYS A 297 -8.22 -6.83 34.53
CA LYS A 297 -7.97 -7.95 35.44
C LYS A 297 -6.66 -8.66 35.05
N PRO A 298 -5.85 -9.13 36.02
CA PRO A 298 -4.59 -9.84 35.74
C PRO A 298 -4.73 -10.98 34.72
N LEU A 299 -5.79 -11.78 34.83
CA LEU A 299 -6.05 -12.92 33.95
C LEU A 299 -6.41 -12.53 32.51
N GLU A 300 -6.71 -11.24 32.23
CA GLU A 300 -6.93 -10.78 30.85
C GLU A 300 -5.63 -10.61 30.07
N TYR A 301 -4.49 -10.58 30.76
CA TYR A 301 -3.16 -10.48 30.16
C TYR A 301 -2.62 -11.89 29.80
N PRO A 302 -2.29 -12.16 28.52
CA PRO A 302 -1.73 -13.44 28.12
C PRO A 302 -0.45 -13.82 28.90
N THR A 303 0.46 -12.87 29.14
CA THR A 303 1.68 -13.14 29.94
C THR A 303 1.36 -13.65 31.34
N VAL A 304 0.28 -13.15 31.96
CA VAL A 304 -0.13 -13.60 33.29
C VAL A 304 -0.71 -15.01 33.25
N ARG A 305 -1.47 -15.35 32.20
CA ARG A 305 -2.00 -16.71 32.01
C ARG A 305 -0.87 -17.72 31.77
N VAL A 306 0.13 -17.36 30.98
CA VAL A 306 1.33 -18.17 30.75
C VAL A 306 2.09 -18.43 32.06
N LEU A 307 2.38 -17.37 32.82
CA LEU A 307 3.07 -17.50 34.12
C LEU A 307 2.26 -18.30 35.12
N LEU A 308 0.94 -18.09 35.18
CA LEU A 308 0.05 -18.81 36.06
C LEU A 308 0.04 -20.31 35.75
N ALA A 309 -0.02 -20.69 34.47
CA ALA A 309 0.00 -22.10 34.05
C ALA A 309 1.29 -22.80 34.49
N ALA A 310 2.43 -22.11 34.36
CA ALA A 310 3.72 -22.61 34.84
C ALA A 310 3.71 -22.83 36.38
N LEU A 311 3.35 -21.80 37.13
CA LEU A 311 3.35 -21.83 38.60
C LEU A 311 2.33 -22.83 39.18
N GLU A 312 1.15 -22.94 38.59
CA GLU A 312 0.13 -23.90 39.03
C GLU A 312 0.55 -25.35 38.75
N ASN A 313 1.20 -25.60 37.61
CA ASN A 313 1.77 -26.91 37.32
C ASN A 313 2.87 -27.27 38.34
N HIS A 314 3.76 -26.31 38.63
CA HIS A 314 4.81 -26.51 39.61
C HIS A 314 4.26 -26.79 41.02
N ARG A 315 3.24 -26.04 41.46
CA ARG A 315 2.55 -26.24 42.74
C ARG A 315 1.94 -27.64 42.86
N ALA A 316 1.40 -28.19 41.76
CA ALA A 316 0.79 -29.52 41.76
C ALA A 316 1.83 -30.64 41.98
N ASN A 317 3.07 -30.43 41.52
CA ASN A 317 4.12 -31.44 41.49
C ASN A 317 4.98 -31.57 42.76
N ARG A 318 4.75 -30.74 43.79
CA ARG A 318 5.22 -30.87 45.20
C ARG A 318 6.54 -31.65 45.43
N ASN A 319 7.67 -31.25 44.80
CA ASN A 319 9.05 -31.78 44.94
C ASN A 319 9.61 -32.80 43.93
N ASN A 320 9.01 -33.00 42.75
CA ASN A 320 9.73 -33.77 41.72
C ASN A 320 10.78 -32.91 41.00
N PHE A 321 12.01 -33.40 40.86
CA PHE A 321 13.06 -32.76 40.01
C PHE A 321 12.56 -32.51 38.56
N TRP A 322 11.72 -33.42 38.06
CA TRP A 322 11.03 -33.34 36.77
C TRP A 322 9.93 -32.27 36.70
N ALA A 323 9.57 -31.65 37.83
CA ALA A 323 8.59 -30.56 37.88
C ALA A 323 9.06 -29.30 37.15
N SER A 324 10.37 -29.14 36.93
CA SER A 324 10.93 -28.08 36.08
C SER A 324 10.53 -28.28 34.61
N GLN A 325 10.78 -29.47 34.06
CA GLN A 325 10.40 -29.81 32.68
C GLN A 325 8.89 -29.78 32.44
N GLU A 326 8.10 -30.26 33.41
CA GLU A 326 6.64 -30.21 33.30
C GLU A 326 6.09 -28.79 33.38
N MET A 327 6.71 -27.93 34.19
CA MET A 327 6.40 -26.50 34.26
C MET A 327 6.73 -25.79 32.95
N ASP A 328 7.92 -26.02 32.39
CA ASP A 328 8.33 -25.44 31.10
C ASP A 328 7.36 -25.87 29.99
N ARG A 329 7.02 -27.16 29.96
CA ARG A 329 6.04 -27.70 29.00
C ARG A 329 4.65 -27.08 29.20
N ALA A 330 4.22 -26.82 30.43
CA ALA A 330 2.95 -26.16 30.71
C ALA A 330 2.95 -24.69 30.24
N ALA A 331 4.08 -23.99 30.44
CA ALA A 331 4.30 -22.63 29.95
C ALA A 331 4.27 -22.59 28.42
N GLU A 332 5.06 -23.44 27.75
CA GLU A 332 5.15 -23.52 26.29
C GLU A 332 3.80 -23.83 25.64
N ASN A 333 3.06 -24.82 26.16
CA ASN A 333 1.72 -25.14 25.65
C ASN A 333 0.77 -23.95 25.76
N THR A 334 0.86 -23.19 26.86
CA THR A 334 0.03 -22.00 27.06
C THR A 334 0.47 -20.88 26.12
N VAL A 335 1.77 -20.64 25.95
CA VAL A 335 2.33 -19.69 24.99
C VAL A 335 1.84 -19.98 23.58
N LEU A 336 1.92 -21.24 23.14
CA LEU A 336 1.48 -21.63 21.80
C LEU A 336 -0.02 -21.36 21.61
N LYS A 337 -0.85 -21.67 22.60
CA LYS A 337 -2.29 -21.39 22.57
C LYS A 337 -2.56 -19.89 22.48
N GLU A 338 -1.88 -19.08 23.28
CA GLU A 338 -2.03 -17.62 23.28
C GLU A 338 -1.55 -16.99 21.97
N VAL A 339 -0.47 -17.50 21.37
CA VAL A 339 0.00 -17.07 20.04
C VAL A 339 -0.99 -17.44 18.96
N ASP A 340 -1.58 -18.63 19.00
CA ASP A 340 -2.59 -19.05 18.04
C ASP A 340 -3.85 -18.18 18.13
N GLU A 341 -4.30 -17.88 19.35
CA GLU A 341 -5.38 -16.92 19.60
C GLU A 341 -5.05 -15.49 19.14
N LEU A 342 -3.78 -15.08 19.23
CA LEU A 342 -3.31 -13.80 18.70
C LEU A 342 -3.25 -13.78 17.18
N LYS A 343 -2.80 -14.86 16.53
CA LYS A 343 -2.79 -14.96 15.06
C LYS A 343 -4.22 -14.93 14.52
N GLY A 344 -5.10 -15.74 15.11
CA GLY A 344 -6.48 -15.85 14.67
C GLY A 344 -6.61 -16.20 13.19
N TRP A 345 -7.84 -16.17 12.69
CA TRP A 345 -8.10 -16.40 11.26
C TRP A 345 -7.87 -15.11 10.44
N GLU A 346 -7.93 -13.94 11.10
CA GLU A 346 -7.87 -12.63 10.48
C GLU A 346 -6.54 -12.37 9.77
N VAL A 347 -5.42 -12.87 10.32
CA VAL A 347 -4.09 -12.73 9.73
C VAL A 347 -3.97 -13.49 8.42
N THR A 348 -4.50 -14.71 8.39
CA THR A 348 -4.54 -15.56 7.19
C THR A 348 -5.48 -14.98 6.15
N ALA A 349 -6.65 -14.46 6.58
CA ALA A 349 -7.57 -13.78 5.70
C ALA A 349 -6.95 -12.54 5.05
N LEU A 350 -6.21 -11.73 5.81
CA LEU A 350 -5.56 -10.52 5.27
C LEU A 350 -4.44 -10.86 4.28
N TRP A 351 -3.70 -11.94 4.52
CA TRP A 351 -2.75 -12.48 3.55
C TRP A 351 -3.44 -12.92 2.26
N ALA A 352 -4.56 -13.65 2.38
CA ALA A 352 -5.34 -14.10 1.24
C ALA A 352 -5.87 -12.90 0.43
N VAL A 353 -6.44 -11.89 1.09
CA VAL A 353 -6.87 -10.64 0.45
C VAL A 353 -5.72 -9.97 -0.29
N GLY A 354 -4.59 -9.75 0.38
CA GLY A 354 -3.42 -9.11 -0.23
C GLY A 354 -2.83 -9.86 -1.42
N SER A 355 -2.99 -11.18 -1.45
CA SER A 355 -2.50 -12.04 -2.54
C SER A 355 -3.50 -12.15 -3.70
N ILE A 356 -4.80 -12.17 -3.41
CA ILE A 356 -5.87 -12.34 -4.41
C ILE A 356 -6.21 -11.03 -5.12
N GLU A 357 -6.13 -9.89 -4.44
CA GLU A 357 -6.41 -8.55 -5.02
C GLU A 357 -5.62 -8.28 -6.33
N PRO A 358 -4.28 -8.46 -6.39
CA PRO A 358 -3.52 -8.32 -7.63
C PRO A 358 -3.94 -9.32 -8.72
N MET A 359 -4.29 -10.55 -8.32
CA MET A 359 -4.73 -11.59 -9.26
C MET A 359 -6.10 -11.26 -9.86
N LEU A 360 -7.01 -10.67 -9.08
CA LEU A 360 -8.28 -10.14 -9.58
C LEU A 360 -8.07 -8.96 -10.52
N GLY A 361 -7.13 -8.07 -10.22
CA GLY A 361 -6.75 -6.98 -11.12
C GLY A 361 -6.23 -7.49 -12.47
N LEU A 362 -5.33 -8.48 -12.46
CA LEU A 362 -4.82 -9.13 -13.66
C LEU A 362 -5.94 -9.86 -14.42
N PHE A 363 -6.82 -10.58 -13.73
CA PHE A 363 -7.98 -11.22 -14.35
C PHE A 363 -8.86 -10.20 -15.07
N GLY A 364 -9.08 -9.03 -14.45
CA GLY A 364 -9.76 -7.90 -15.06
C GLY A 364 -9.13 -7.45 -16.38
N THR A 365 -7.80 -7.53 -16.53
CA THR A 365 -7.16 -7.19 -17.81
C THR A 365 -7.50 -8.16 -18.92
N VAL A 366 -7.45 -9.45 -18.63
CA VAL A 366 -7.72 -10.50 -19.61
C VAL A 366 -9.15 -10.36 -20.11
N VAL A 367 -10.10 -10.11 -19.20
CA VAL A 367 -11.49 -9.94 -19.56
C VAL A 367 -11.75 -8.61 -20.29
N GLY A 368 -11.12 -7.50 -19.87
CA GLY A 368 -11.23 -6.21 -20.55
C GLY A 368 -10.70 -6.24 -21.98
N ILE A 369 -9.52 -6.85 -22.18
CA ILE A 369 -8.92 -7.03 -23.51
C ILE A 369 -9.81 -7.96 -24.36
N ARG A 370 -10.33 -9.05 -23.79
CA ARG A 370 -11.29 -9.92 -24.49
C ARG A 370 -12.53 -9.14 -24.94
N GLY A 371 -13.11 -8.33 -24.06
CA GLY A 371 -14.27 -7.49 -24.37
C GLY A 371 -13.98 -6.51 -25.51
N ALA A 372 -12.80 -5.90 -25.51
CA ALA A 372 -12.34 -5.02 -26.59
C ALA A 372 -12.31 -5.75 -27.94
N PHE A 373 -11.73 -6.95 -28.00
CA PHE A 373 -11.66 -7.74 -29.23
C PHE A 373 -13.02 -8.23 -29.71
N VAL A 374 -13.94 -8.58 -28.81
CA VAL A 374 -15.31 -8.97 -29.18
C VAL A 374 -16.06 -7.79 -29.79
N GLY A 375 -15.97 -6.59 -29.19
CA GLY A 375 -16.58 -5.38 -29.75
C GLY A 375 -16.09 -5.08 -31.17
N ILE A 376 -14.78 -5.18 -31.39
CA ILE A 376 -14.18 -5.02 -32.73
C ILE A 376 -14.72 -6.05 -33.72
N GLN A 377 -14.85 -7.32 -33.31
CA GLN A 377 -15.42 -8.36 -34.17
C GLN A 377 -16.87 -8.06 -34.57
N GLU A 378 -17.69 -7.57 -33.63
CA GLU A 378 -19.07 -7.16 -33.90
C GLU A 378 -19.13 -5.96 -34.85
N THR A 379 -18.27 -4.96 -34.63
CA THR A 379 -18.17 -3.77 -35.50
C THR A 379 -17.76 -4.15 -36.93
N ILE A 380 -16.80 -5.05 -37.10
CA ILE A 380 -16.38 -5.57 -38.42
C ILE A 380 -17.49 -6.41 -39.06
N ALA A 381 -18.23 -7.21 -38.28
CA ALA A 381 -19.33 -8.02 -38.79
C ALA A 381 -20.51 -7.16 -39.30
N LEU A 382 -20.79 -6.04 -38.64
CA LEU A 382 -21.83 -5.09 -39.05
C LEU A 382 -21.39 -4.17 -40.19
N ASN A 383 -20.11 -3.81 -40.25
CA ASN A 383 -19.52 -2.97 -41.29
C ASN A 383 -18.18 -3.55 -41.78
N PRO A 384 -18.17 -4.35 -42.87
CA PRO A 384 -16.95 -4.98 -43.39
C PRO A 384 -15.88 -3.98 -43.85
N ASN A 385 -16.28 -2.75 -44.19
CA ASN A 385 -15.40 -1.64 -44.56
C ASN A 385 -15.10 -0.69 -43.38
N ALA A 386 -15.34 -1.12 -42.14
CA ALA A 386 -15.03 -0.33 -40.95
C ALA A 386 -13.57 0.12 -41.01
N GLN A 387 -13.37 1.43 -41.07
CA GLN A 387 -12.04 2.02 -41.15
C GLN A 387 -11.35 1.97 -39.79
N LEU A 388 -10.02 2.06 -39.78
CA LEU A 388 -9.19 2.09 -38.57
C LEU A 388 -9.69 3.11 -37.53
N THR A 389 -10.31 4.19 -37.99
CA THR A 389 -10.94 5.24 -37.18
C THR A 389 -12.09 4.78 -36.29
N GLN A 390 -12.82 3.73 -36.65
CA GLN A 390 -13.91 3.20 -35.82
C GLN A 390 -13.43 2.10 -34.86
N ILE A 391 -12.39 1.36 -35.25
CA ILE A 391 -11.86 0.22 -34.50
C ILE A 391 -10.94 0.67 -33.35
N VAL A 392 -10.12 1.70 -33.59
CA VAL A 392 -9.13 2.19 -32.61
C VAL A 392 -9.77 2.72 -31.32
N PRO A 393 -10.87 3.51 -31.34
CA PRO A 393 -11.51 3.98 -30.12
C PRO A 393 -12.10 2.86 -29.26
N GLU A 394 -12.72 1.83 -29.86
CA GLU A 394 -13.26 0.68 -29.13
C GLU A 394 -12.14 -0.14 -28.45
N LEU A 395 -11.04 -0.35 -29.16
CA LEU A 395 -9.86 -1.02 -28.61
C LEU A 395 -9.26 -0.22 -27.44
N ALA A 396 -9.07 1.09 -27.62
CA ALA A 396 -8.49 1.97 -26.62
C ALA A 396 -9.33 2.01 -25.34
N GLY A 397 -10.67 2.02 -25.46
CA GLY A 397 -11.59 1.94 -24.32
C GLY A 397 -11.42 0.65 -23.52
N GLY A 398 -11.44 -0.51 -24.18
CA GLY A 398 -11.30 -1.80 -23.49
C GLY A 398 -9.92 -2.02 -22.86
N ILE A 399 -8.84 -1.52 -23.49
CA ILE A 399 -7.49 -1.53 -22.90
C ILE A 399 -7.41 -0.60 -21.69
N HIS A 400 -8.00 0.60 -21.77
CA HIS A 400 -8.03 1.52 -20.62
C HIS A 400 -8.74 0.88 -19.42
N VAL A 401 -9.87 0.20 -19.67
CA VAL A 401 -10.60 -0.53 -18.63
C VAL A 401 -9.71 -1.59 -17.97
N ALA A 402 -9.02 -2.40 -18.78
CA ALA A 402 -8.09 -3.43 -18.32
C ALA A 402 -6.96 -2.86 -17.44
N LEU A 403 -6.37 -1.73 -17.82
CA LEU A 403 -5.27 -1.12 -17.07
C LEU A 403 -5.73 -0.58 -15.70
N ILE A 404 -6.88 0.06 -15.64
CA ILE A 404 -7.43 0.59 -14.38
C ILE A 404 -7.73 -0.53 -13.38
N THR A 405 -8.28 -1.68 -13.82
CA THR A 405 -8.54 -2.80 -12.91
C THR A 405 -7.26 -3.35 -12.27
N THR A 406 -6.15 -3.39 -13.01
CA THR A 406 -4.85 -3.81 -12.47
C THR A 406 -4.30 -2.82 -11.46
N ILE A 407 -4.36 -1.52 -11.80
CA ILE A 407 -3.90 -0.47 -10.89
C ILE A 407 -4.66 -0.57 -9.56
N LEU A 408 -5.97 -0.79 -9.60
CA LEU A 408 -6.79 -0.93 -8.39
C LEU A 408 -6.45 -2.18 -7.58
N GLY A 409 -6.35 -3.35 -8.22
CA GLY A 409 -5.98 -4.59 -7.53
C GLY A 409 -4.60 -4.51 -6.86
N LEU A 410 -3.62 -3.85 -7.50
CA LEU A 410 -2.31 -3.60 -6.88
C LEU A 410 -2.40 -2.57 -5.75
N THR A 411 -3.15 -1.49 -5.96
CA THR A 411 -3.32 -0.41 -4.97
C THR A 411 -3.95 -0.92 -3.67
N PHE A 412 -4.83 -1.92 -3.75
CA PHE A 412 -5.46 -2.53 -2.57
C PHE A 412 -4.64 -3.70 -2.02
N GLY A 413 -4.12 -4.56 -2.88
CA GLY A 413 -3.35 -5.74 -2.49
C GLY A 413 -2.06 -5.42 -1.74
N ILE A 414 -1.28 -4.44 -2.23
CA ILE A 414 0.02 -4.10 -1.65
C ILE A 414 -0.10 -3.63 -0.19
N PRO A 415 -0.96 -2.64 0.15
CA PRO A 415 -1.14 -2.24 1.55
C PRO A 415 -1.61 -3.37 2.46
N MET A 416 -2.55 -4.21 2.01
CA MET A 416 -3.06 -5.33 2.82
C MET A 416 -1.93 -6.32 3.14
N MET A 417 -1.08 -6.60 2.16
CA MET A 417 0.06 -7.50 2.35
C MET A 417 1.15 -6.90 3.26
N LEU A 418 1.43 -5.60 3.16
CA LEU A 418 2.33 -4.90 4.09
C LEU A 418 1.83 -4.99 5.54
N VAL A 419 0.52 -4.79 5.74
CA VAL A 419 -0.11 -4.88 7.05
C VAL A 419 -0.03 -6.31 7.59
N HIS A 420 -0.24 -7.33 6.76
CA HIS A 420 -0.06 -8.73 7.14
C HIS A 420 1.37 -9.02 7.62
N TYR A 421 2.41 -8.64 6.86
CA TYR A 421 3.79 -8.89 7.23
C TYR A 421 4.19 -8.16 8.51
N PHE A 422 3.75 -6.90 8.66
CA PHE A 422 3.95 -6.14 9.88
C PHE A 422 3.32 -6.84 11.10
N TYR A 423 2.10 -7.34 10.95
CA TYR A 423 1.40 -8.06 12.02
C TYR A 423 2.13 -9.34 12.40
N ARG A 424 2.48 -10.16 11.40
CA ARG A 424 3.18 -11.42 11.60
C ARG A 424 4.48 -11.21 12.37
N GLY A 425 5.32 -10.27 11.92
CA GLY A 425 6.57 -9.93 12.61
C GLY A 425 6.36 -9.44 14.04
N LYS A 426 5.23 -8.78 14.32
CA LYS A 426 4.88 -8.36 15.67
C LYS A 426 4.44 -9.50 16.58
N VAL A 427 3.67 -10.46 16.06
CA VAL A 427 3.33 -11.67 16.82
C VAL A 427 4.57 -12.48 17.13
N ASP A 428 5.46 -12.66 16.14
CA ASP A 428 6.72 -13.39 16.34
C ASP A 428 7.61 -12.69 17.38
N TRP A 429 7.64 -11.35 17.38
CA TRP A 429 8.32 -10.58 18.43
C TRP A 429 7.69 -10.76 19.83
N ILE A 430 6.36 -10.80 19.94
CA ILE A 430 5.67 -11.05 21.21
C ILE A 430 6.00 -12.44 21.73
N PHE A 431 5.98 -13.45 20.86
CA PHE A 431 6.33 -14.83 21.19
C PHE A 431 7.75 -14.91 21.76
N GLY A 432 8.75 -14.36 21.05
CA GLY A 432 10.13 -14.34 21.55
C GLY A 432 10.28 -13.59 22.88
N LYS A 433 9.46 -12.56 23.12
CA LYS A 433 9.44 -11.87 24.42
C LYS A 433 8.81 -12.68 25.55
N TRP A 434 7.81 -13.51 25.27
CA TRP A 434 7.30 -14.44 26.28
C TRP A 434 8.33 -15.52 26.61
N GLU A 435 9.03 -16.08 25.61
CA GLU A 435 10.12 -17.03 25.84
C GLU A 435 11.24 -16.44 26.70
N GLU A 436 11.68 -15.21 26.39
CA GLU A 436 12.67 -14.47 27.18
C GLU A 436 12.22 -14.28 28.63
N ILE A 437 10.98 -13.80 28.85
CA ILE A 437 10.44 -13.59 30.21
C ILE A 437 10.33 -14.92 30.98
N MET A 438 9.86 -15.98 30.33
CA MET A 438 9.72 -17.29 30.96
C MET A 438 11.09 -17.84 31.34
N THR A 439 12.07 -17.76 30.45
CA THR A 439 13.45 -18.17 30.72
C THR A 439 14.04 -17.35 31.88
N ASP A 440 13.89 -16.02 31.85
CA ASP A 440 14.41 -15.12 32.88
C ASP A 440 13.80 -15.36 34.26
N ILE A 441 12.52 -15.72 34.34
CA ILE A 441 11.84 -15.97 35.62
C ILE A 441 12.12 -17.40 36.08
N LEU A 442 11.91 -18.40 35.23
CA LEU A 442 11.90 -19.80 35.61
C LEU A 442 13.31 -20.38 35.80
N ASN A 443 14.29 -19.98 34.97
CA ASN A 443 15.65 -20.55 35.00
C ASN A 443 16.61 -19.84 35.96
N GLN A 444 16.15 -18.82 36.71
CA GLN A 444 16.96 -18.16 37.75
C GLN A 444 16.89 -18.86 39.10
N ALA A 445 16.65 -20.16 39.07
CA ALA A 445 16.50 -21.05 40.21
C ALA A 445 17.80 -21.78 40.56
#